data_AF-A0A1G3B0L0-F1
#
_entry.id   AF-A0A1G3B0L0-F1
#
_cell.length_a   1.000
_cell.length_b   1.000
_cell.length_c   1.000
_cell.angle_alpha   90.00
_cell.angle_beta   90.00
_cell.angle_gamma   90.00
#
_symmetry.space_group_name_H-M   'P 1'
#
loop_
_entity.id
_entity.type
_entity.pdbx_description
1 polymer ?
#
loop_
_entity_poly.entity_id
_entity_poly.type
_entity_poly.pdbx_seq_one_letter_code
_entity_poly.pdbx_strand_id
1 'polypeptide(L)'
;MQQISVIARQTFKEAVRNKILFVFIILGLTTICCSVFMPVVGDGSEKIKIVESMCFRSITFFGTLAAILLSASSIPTDIENGVLSTVTTKPVQRTTIILGKIIGFIYIIGVLLIVMGGVSYALIKFTALKQSHQGNSELMVRDQFDPDTLQITGEPTRKIGNVSWIEGGGKGSSVWEFKGLYSKDRNDDLEIKADFLVESKKRYDWGIPVNIKIINHVTGKVLTESIEISRNKPGLLRLNGESLEGSGELTIVVSPENSGDYIGISSDSLRVFFGKKSFGYNFLKGLTIISFQFFLMVIIAVLGSTFLSLPVNILFCLFVFFCGNITDFMRDLSTVINVFETHEHEHGLSALMKKSNVFVILLDYVIRKPILLLSYILPDLRNFSVGKYFTDGINIPCKTVFMSFGYAVLYTFFCLPVSFVVFKRREMA
;
A
#
# COMPACT_ATOMS: atom_id res chain seq x y z
N MET A 1 -16.86 2.37 32.35
CA MET A 1 -17.02 3.36 31.25
C MET A 1 -16.59 4.78 31.66
N GLN A 2 -17.21 5.41 32.67
CA GLN A 2 -16.90 6.80 33.06
C GLN A 2 -15.41 7.02 33.41
N GLN A 3 -14.78 6.09 34.14
CA GLN A 3 -13.36 6.20 34.52
C GLN A 3 -12.41 6.20 33.30
N ILE A 4 -12.71 5.41 32.26
CA ILE A 4 -11.90 5.32 31.03
C ILE A 4 -11.90 6.67 30.30
N SER A 5 -13.08 7.30 30.19
CA SER A 5 -13.22 8.59 29.52
C SER A 5 -12.48 9.72 30.27
N VAL A 6 -12.50 9.71 31.60
CA VAL A 6 -11.77 10.69 32.41
C VAL A 6 -10.26 10.57 32.20
N ILE A 7 -9.72 9.34 32.22
CA ILE A 7 -8.30 9.09 31.98
C ILE A 7 -7.92 9.53 30.56
N ALA A 8 -8.71 9.15 29.55
CA ALA A 8 -8.47 9.54 28.17
C ALA A 8 -8.43 11.07 27.97
N ARG A 9 -9.35 11.80 28.60
CA ARG A 9 -9.40 13.27 28.53
C ARG A 9 -8.19 13.92 29.20
N GLN A 10 -7.70 13.34 30.30
CA GLN A 10 -6.49 13.81 30.95
C GLN A 10 -5.25 13.59 30.07
N THR A 11 -5.10 12.39 29.51
CA THR A 11 -4.00 12.07 28.58
C THR A 11 -4.02 12.99 27.36
N PHE A 12 -5.20 13.29 26.82
CA PHE A 12 -5.33 14.27 25.73
C PHE A 12 -4.82 15.65 26.13
N LYS A 13 -5.26 16.18 27.28
CA LYS A 13 -4.84 17.51 27.75
C LYS A 13 -3.33 17.59 27.99
N GLU A 14 -2.75 16.51 28.49
CA GLU A 14 -1.31 16.40 28.70
C GLU A 14 -0.53 16.37 27.39
N ALA A 15 -0.97 15.55 26.41
CA ALA A 15 -0.31 15.45 25.12
C ALA A 15 -0.41 16.75 24.30
N VAL A 16 -1.54 17.45 24.35
CA VAL A 16 -1.70 18.76 23.69
C VAL A 16 -0.77 19.81 24.30
N ARG A 17 -0.46 19.71 25.61
CA ARG A 17 0.53 20.60 26.25
C ARG A 17 1.97 20.23 25.90
N ASN A 18 2.20 19.02 25.40
CA ASN A 18 3.52 18.54 25.05
C ASN A 18 4.00 19.15 23.73
N LYS A 19 5.19 19.78 23.75
CA LYS A 19 5.80 20.42 22.57
C LYS A 19 6.02 19.43 21.42
N ILE A 20 6.21 18.15 21.72
CA ILE A 20 6.48 17.09 20.73
C ILE A 20 5.35 16.99 19.69
N LEU A 21 4.09 17.13 20.09
CA LEU A 21 2.94 17.07 19.17
C LEU A 21 3.02 18.19 18.13
N PHE A 22 3.29 19.42 18.56
CA PHE A 22 3.41 20.58 17.67
C PHE A 22 4.60 20.46 16.72
N VAL A 23 5.71 19.88 17.18
CA VAL A 23 6.89 19.63 16.33
C VAL A 23 6.51 18.71 15.16
N PHE A 24 5.77 17.63 15.40
CA PHE A 24 5.32 16.73 14.32
C PHE A 24 4.31 17.37 13.37
N ILE A 25 3.39 18.18 13.88
CA ILE A 25 2.49 18.97 13.03
C ILE A 25 3.31 19.88 12.12
N ILE A 26 4.21 20.68 12.68
CA ILE A 26 4.98 21.66 11.92
C ILE A 26 5.85 20.97 10.87
N LEU A 27 6.62 19.94 11.25
CA LEU A 27 7.46 19.19 10.30
C LEU A 27 6.62 18.54 9.19
N GLY A 28 5.49 17.93 9.55
CA GLY A 28 4.56 17.34 8.61
C GLY A 28 4.02 18.36 7.60
N LEU A 29 3.53 19.50 8.10
CA LEU A 29 3.03 20.58 7.26
C LEU A 29 4.14 21.19 6.38
N THR A 30 5.35 21.37 6.91
CA THR A 30 6.48 21.86 6.11
C THR A 30 6.75 20.94 4.92
N THR A 31 6.84 19.63 5.12
CA THR A 31 7.10 18.70 4.00
C THR A 31 5.95 18.67 2.98
N ILE A 32 4.71 18.76 3.45
CA ILE A 32 3.51 18.83 2.61
C ILE A 32 3.53 20.12 1.76
N CYS A 33 3.87 21.26 2.36
CA CYS A 33 4.01 22.54 1.64
C CYS A 33 5.17 22.53 0.65
N CYS A 34 6.31 21.90 0.99
CA CYS A 34 7.45 21.76 0.08
C CYS A 34 7.08 20.99 -1.21
N SER A 35 6.13 20.06 -1.14
CA SER A 35 5.69 19.28 -2.31
C SER A 35 5.16 20.15 -3.46
N VAL A 36 4.61 21.34 -3.17
CA VAL A 36 4.05 22.24 -4.19
C VAL A 36 5.14 22.89 -5.04
N PHE A 37 6.34 23.05 -4.47
CA PHE A 37 7.47 23.73 -5.12
C PHE A 37 8.23 22.84 -6.10
N MET A 38 7.90 21.55 -6.21
CA MET A 38 8.60 20.64 -7.12
C MET A 38 8.25 20.98 -8.59
N PRO A 39 9.24 21.42 -9.40
CA PRO A 39 9.02 21.62 -10.82
C PRO A 39 8.96 20.25 -11.49
N VAL A 40 7.88 19.97 -12.20
CA VAL A 40 7.72 18.73 -12.97
C VAL A 40 7.83 19.10 -14.44
N VAL A 41 8.74 18.42 -15.14
CA VAL A 41 8.91 18.49 -16.60
C VAL A 41 8.00 17.41 -17.18
N GLY A 42 6.72 17.72 -17.41
CA GLY A 42 5.72 16.75 -17.88
C GLY A 42 4.29 17.31 -17.92
N ASP A 43 3.34 16.50 -18.37
CA ASP A 43 1.91 16.86 -18.42
C ASP A 43 1.35 17.19 -17.03
N GLY A 44 0.37 18.10 -16.96
CA GLY A 44 -0.22 18.57 -15.70
C GLY A 44 -0.81 17.48 -14.80
N SER A 45 -1.17 16.32 -15.37
CA SER A 45 -1.68 15.16 -14.65
C SER A 45 -0.61 14.42 -13.84
N GLU A 46 0.63 14.36 -14.32
CA GLU A 46 1.74 13.71 -13.62
C GLU A 46 2.14 14.50 -12.37
N LYS A 47 2.08 15.82 -12.46
CA LYS A 47 2.35 16.70 -11.32
C LYS A 47 1.39 16.45 -10.15
N ILE A 48 0.09 16.30 -10.43
CA ILE A 48 -0.92 16.03 -9.40
C ILE A 48 -0.62 14.70 -8.71
N LYS A 49 -0.32 13.64 -9.46
CA LYS A 49 0.01 12.30 -8.92
C LYS A 49 1.22 12.34 -7.98
N ILE A 50 2.26 13.11 -8.33
CA ILE A 50 3.45 13.28 -7.48
C ILE A 50 3.06 13.96 -6.18
N VAL A 51 2.33 15.09 -6.24
CA VAL A 51 1.91 15.85 -5.05
C VAL A 51 1.02 15.02 -4.13
N GLU A 52 0.05 14.29 -4.68
CA GLU A 52 -0.82 13.40 -3.90
C GLU A 52 -0.01 12.34 -3.16
N SER A 53 0.88 11.66 -3.87
CA SER A 53 1.65 10.57 -3.28
C SER A 53 2.66 11.06 -2.24
N MET A 54 3.24 12.25 -2.44
CA MET A 54 4.11 12.89 -1.45
C MET A 54 3.33 13.27 -0.18
N CYS A 55 2.13 13.84 -0.34
CA CYS A 55 1.25 14.18 0.77
C CYS A 55 0.91 12.96 1.64
N PHE A 56 0.49 11.84 1.04
CA PHE A 56 0.19 10.62 1.79
C PHE A 56 1.44 10.01 2.46
N ARG A 57 2.61 10.10 1.82
CA ARG A 57 3.88 9.62 2.40
C ARG A 57 4.31 10.47 3.59
N SER A 58 4.20 11.80 3.49
CA SER A 58 4.44 12.70 4.62
C SER A 58 3.49 12.44 5.78
N ILE A 59 2.18 12.28 5.53
CA ILE A 59 1.20 11.94 6.57
C ILE A 59 1.58 10.64 7.25
N THR A 60 1.84 9.59 6.48
CA THR A 60 2.17 8.26 7.02
C THR A 60 3.46 8.32 7.84
N PHE A 61 4.50 8.97 7.35
CA PHE A 61 5.80 9.05 8.03
C PHE A 61 5.75 9.84 9.34
N PHE A 62 5.30 11.10 9.31
CA PHE A 62 5.25 11.91 10.53
C PHE A 62 4.15 11.47 11.49
N GLY A 63 3.02 10.99 10.96
CA GLY A 63 1.92 10.46 11.78
C GLY A 63 2.28 9.17 12.50
N THR A 64 2.98 8.22 11.85
CA THR A 64 3.49 7.02 12.55
C THR A 64 4.56 7.37 13.57
N LEU A 65 5.49 8.26 13.24
CA LEU A 65 6.54 8.67 14.17
C LEU A 65 5.97 9.37 15.41
N ALA A 66 4.96 10.25 15.22
CA ALA A 66 4.21 10.85 16.31
C ALA A 66 3.46 9.79 17.14
N ALA A 67 2.78 8.84 16.49
CA ALA A 67 2.07 7.75 17.15
C ALA A 67 3.01 6.91 18.03
N ILE A 68 4.21 6.59 17.54
CA ILE A 68 5.22 5.85 18.29
C ILE A 68 5.72 6.68 19.47
N LEU A 69 6.24 7.89 19.24
CA LEU A 69 6.94 8.65 20.28
C LEU A 69 6.03 9.18 21.39
N LEU A 70 4.82 9.65 21.03
CA LEU A 70 3.86 10.14 22.02
C LEU A 70 3.31 8.98 22.86
N SER A 71 3.04 7.83 22.26
CA SER A 71 2.45 6.70 22.96
C SER A 71 3.49 5.90 23.76
N ALA A 72 4.70 5.73 23.21
CA ALA A 72 5.78 4.96 23.84
C ALA A 72 6.32 5.62 25.12
N SER A 73 6.27 6.96 25.18
CA SER A 73 6.68 7.73 26.37
C SER A 73 5.67 7.67 27.51
N SER A 74 4.40 7.42 27.20
CA SER A 74 3.29 7.70 28.09
C SER A 74 3.24 6.97 29.43
N ILE A 75 3.74 5.74 29.54
CA ILE A 75 3.75 4.98 30.80
C ILE A 75 5.08 5.16 31.55
N PRO A 76 6.26 5.03 30.89
CA PRO A 76 7.54 5.29 31.54
C PRO A 76 7.62 6.68 32.19
N THR A 77 7.16 7.72 31.50
CA THR A 77 7.16 9.08 32.07
C THR A 77 6.23 9.22 33.26
N ASP A 78 5.09 8.52 33.27
CA ASP A 78 4.15 8.54 34.40
C ASP A 78 4.72 7.82 35.63
N ILE A 79 5.58 6.82 35.41
CA ILE A 79 6.32 6.12 36.46
C ILE A 79 7.42 7.03 37.02
N GLU A 80 8.23 7.64 36.14
CA GLU A 80 9.32 8.56 36.53
C GLU A 80 8.80 9.77 37.30
N ASN A 81 7.66 10.34 36.88
CA ASN A 81 7.04 11.50 37.53
C ASN A 81 6.23 11.15 38.80
N GLY A 82 6.18 9.88 39.23
CA GLY A 82 5.43 9.46 40.43
C GLY A 82 3.90 9.59 40.31
N VAL A 83 3.37 9.80 39.10
CA VAL A 83 1.93 9.93 38.86
C VAL A 83 1.26 8.57 39.02
N LEU A 84 1.90 7.51 38.51
CA LEU A 84 1.34 6.15 38.55
C LEU A 84 1.22 5.62 39.98
N SER A 85 2.19 5.91 40.86
CA SER A 85 2.17 5.49 42.27
C SER A 85 1.07 6.16 43.09
N THR A 86 0.63 7.35 42.67
CA THR A 86 -0.49 8.04 43.32
C THR A 86 -1.84 7.48 42.83
N VAL A 87 -1.95 7.11 41.55
CA VAL A 87 -3.19 6.59 40.95
C VAL A 87 -3.50 5.15 41.37
N THR A 88 -2.48 4.31 41.60
CA THR A 88 -2.68 2.91 42.06
C THR A 88 -3.22 2.80 43.48
N THR A 89 -3.21 3.89 44.27
CA THR A 89 -3.84 3.92 45.60
C THR A 89 -5.37 3.91 45.53
N LYS A 90 -5.95 4.24 44.36
CA LYS A 90 -7.39 4.11 44.08
C LYS A 90 -7.67 2.72 43.50
N PRO A 91 -8.82 2.10 43.79
CA PRO A 91 -9.17 0.76 43.30
C PRO A 91 -9.58 0.79 41.81
N VAL A 92 -8.66 1.20 40.94
CA VAL A 92 -8.84 1.22 39.49
C VAL A 92 -8.11 0.04 38.90
N GLN A 93 -8.83 -0.82 38.17
CA GLN A 93 -8.21 -1.93 37.45
C GLN A 93 -7.17 -1.40 36.44
N ARG A 94 -5.99 -2.01 36.43
CA ARG A 94 -4.84 -1.61 35.58
C ARG A 94 -5.19 -1.64 34.08
N THR A 95 -6.07 -2.55 33.65
CA THR A 95 -6.61 -2.62 32.28
C THR A 95 -7.37 -1.36 31.88
N THR A 96 -8.11 -0.76 32.82
CA THR A 96 -8.84 0.51 32.62
C THR A 96 -7.89 1.67 32.35
N ILE A 97 -6.69 1.67 32.96
CA ILE A 97 -5.65 2.69 32.75
C ILE A 97 -5.06 2.55 31.34
N ILE A 98 -4.67 1.34 30.95
CA ILE A 98 -4.09 1.06 29.63
C ILE A 98 -5.11 1.41 28.52
N LEU A 99 -6.36 0.97 28.65
CA LEU A 99 -7.42 1.28 27.69
C LEU A 99 -7.70 2.78 27.61
N GLY A 100 -7.71 3.48 28.76
CA GLY A 100 -7.86 4.93 28.80
C GLY A 100 -6.74 5.67 28.06
N LYS A 101 -5.48 5.23 28.22
CA LYS A 101 -4.34 5.77 27.49
C LYS A 101 -4.43 5.49 25.98
N ILE A 102 -4.75 4.26 25.58
CA ILE A 102 -4.93 3.90 24.17
C ILE A 102 -5.98 4.81 23.52
N ILE A 103 -7.15 4.97 24.13
CA ILE A 103 -8.22 5.84 23.61
C ILE A 103 -7.78 7.30 23.54
N GLY A 104 -7.05 7.78 24.57
CA GLY A 104 -6.46 9.12 24.58
C GLY A 104 -5.54 9.35 23.38
N PHE A 105 -4.57 8.46 23.14
CA PHE A 105 -3.65 8.55 22.01
C PHE A 105 -4.31 8.37 20.65
N ILE A 106 -5.31 7.48 20.54
CA ILE A 106 -6.15 7.36 19.34
C ILE A 106 -6.78 8.71 19.00
N TYR A 107 -7.34 9.43 19.99
CA TYR A 107 -7.94 10.74 19.77
C TYR A 107 -6.89 11.80 19.39
N ILE A 108 -5.74 11.82 20.06
CA ILE A 108 -4.63 12.74 19.76
C ILE A 108 -4.17 12.57 18.31
N ILE A 109 -3.91 11.32 17.92
CA ILE A 109 -3.45 11.00 16.57
C ILE A 109 -4.55 11.22 15.53
N GLY A 110 -5.82 11.01 15.89
CA GLY A 110 -6.96 11.41 15.06
C GLY A 110 -6.97 12.91 14.76
N VAL A 111 -6.74 13.76 15.77
CA VAL A 111 -6.62 15.22 15.59
C VAL A 111 -5.43 15.58 14.70
N LEU A 112 -4.26 14.98 14.93
CA LEU A 112 -3.06 15.17 14.10
C LEU A 112 -3.37 14.85 12.62
N LEU A 113 -4.03 13.73 12.38
CA LEU A 113 -4.39 13.25 11.06
C LEU A 113 -5.47 14.12 10.38
N ILE A 114 -6.42 14.68 11.14
CA ILE A 114 -7.38 15.66 10.60
C ILE A 114 -6.67 16.95 10.16
N VAL A 115 -5.72 17.45 10.97
CA VAL A 115 -4.95 18.67 10.62
C VAL A 115 -4.11 18.44 9.37
N MET A 116 -3.30 17.38 9.35
CA MET A 116 -2.44 17.09 8.19
C MET A 116 -3.25 16.67 6.94
N GLY A 117 -4.30 15.88 7.13
CA GLY A 117 -5.24 15.45 6.08
C GLY A 117 -6.02 16.62 5.49
N GLY A 118 -6.44 17.57 6.32
CA GLY A 118 -7.13 18.78 5.88
C GLY A 118 -6.25 19.69 5.03
N VAL A 119 -5.00 19.94 5.48
CA VAL A 119 -4.06 20.77 4.71
C VAL A 119 -3.66 20.10 3.40
N SER A 120 -3.36 18.81 3.40
CA SER A 120 -3.04 18.07 2.18
C SER A 120 -4.21 18.07 1.18
N TYR A 121 -5.45 17.84 1.64
CA TYR A 121 -6.63 17.94 0.77
C TYR A 121 -6.78 19.35 0.18
N ALA A 122 -6.60 20.40 0.98
CA ALA A 122 -6.65 21.77 0.52
C ALA A 122 -5.57 22.06 -0.54
N LEU A 123 -4.33 21.59 -0.34
CA LEU A 123 -3.24 21.78 -1.29
C LEU A 123 -3.43 20.99 -2.58
N ILE A 124 -3.93 19.76 -2.52
CA ILE A 124 -4.24 18.97 -3.73
C ILE A 124 -5.32 19.68 -4.54
N LYS A 125 -6.40 20.13 -3.88
CA LYS A 125 -7.47 20.88 -4.55
C LYS A 125 -6.96 22.21 -5.13
N PHE A 126 -6.12 22.93 -4.40
CA PHE A 126 -5.50 24.17 -4.89
C PHE A 126 -4.61 23.92 -6.12
N THR A 127 -3.81 22.86 -6.10
CA THR A 127 -2.95 22.45 -7.22
C THR A 127 -3.79 22.05 -8.44
N ALA A 128 -4.87 21.30 -8.22
CA ALA A 128 -5.80 20.90 -9.28
C ALA A 128 -6.52 22.11 -9.90
N LEU A 129 -6.97 23.08 -9.09
CA LEU A 129 -7.62 24.31 -9.60
C LEU A 129 -6.66 25.15 -10.44
N LYS A 130 -5.41 25.32 -9.98
CA LYS A 130 -4.39 26.07 -10.72
C LYS A 130 -4.08 25.40 -12.06
N GLN A 131 -4.06 24.07 -12.11
CA GLN A 131 -3.79 23.31 -13.33
C GLN A 131 -5.02 23.27 -14.27
N SER A 132 -6.23 23.21 -13.72
CA SER A 132 -7.50 23.25 -14.46
C SER A 132 -7.64 24.50 -15.33
N HIS A 133 -7.11 25.65 -14.88
CA HIS A 133 -7.10 26.88 -15.65
C HIS A 133 -6.17 26.83 -16.87
N GLN A 134 -5.24 25.87 -16.92
CA GLN A 134 -4.24 25.69 -17.98
C GLN A 134 -4.46 24.41 -18.82
N GLY A 135 -5.46 23.60 -18.46
CA GLY A 135 -5.89 22.39 -19.17
C GLY A 135 -6.87 21.54 -18.35
N ASN A 136 -7.75 20.76 -19.02
CA ASN A 136 -8.89 20.02 -18.43
C ASN A 136 -8.46 18.82 -17.55
N SER A 137 -7.78 19.11 -16.44
CA SER A 137 -7.24 18.14 -15.49
C SER A 137 -8.15 18.01 -14.28
N GLU A 138 -9.29 17.34 -14.46
CA GLU A 138 -10.13 16.94 -13.33
C GLU A 138 -9.42 15.88 -12.47
N LEU A 139 -9.65 15.94 -11.15
CA LEU A 139 -9.23 14.89 -10.20
C LEU A 139 -10.07 13.63 -10.45
N MET A 140 -9.72 12.89 -11.50
CA MET A 140 -10.45 11.70 -11.90
C MET A 140 -10.03 10.51 -11.04
N VAL A 141 -11.00 9.97 -10.30
CA VAL A 141 -10.88 8.71 -9.59
C VAL A 141 -11.81 7.70 -10.26
N ARG A 142 -11.31 6.53 -10.62
CA ARG A 142 -12.09 5.48 -11.30
C ARG A 142 -11.98 4.13 -10.60
N ASP A 143 -12.97 3.27 -10.80
CA ASP A 143 -12.88 1.89 -10.34
C ASP A 143 -11.92 1.11 -11.24
N GLN A 144 -11.01 0.35 -10.65
CA GLN A 144 -10.12 -0.57 -11.36
C GLN A 144 -10.76 -1.95 -11.39
N PHE A 145 -10.74 -2.58 -12.56
CA PHE A 145 -11.16 -3.95 -12.79
C PHE A 145 -9.96 -4.76 -13.29
N ASP A 146 -9.65 -5.80 -12.53
CA ASP A 146 -8.64 -6.79 -12.89
C ASP A 146 -9.29 -7.92 -13.71
N PRO A 147 -8.56 -8.58 -14.60
CA PRO A 147 -9.10 -9.65 -15.44
C PRO A 147 -9.47 -10.88 -14.60
N ASP A 148 -10.65 -11.46 -14.86
CA ASP A 148 -11.10 -12.71 -14.22
C ASP A 148 -10.32 -13.91 -14.76
N THR A 149 -10.07 -13.93 -16.07
CA THR A 149 -9.31 -15.00 -16.72
C THR A 149 -8.36 -14.46 -17.77
N LEU A 150 -7.20 -15.12 -17.88
CA LEU A 150 -6.22 -14.94 -18.94
C LEU A 150 -6.06 -16.26 -19.67
N GLN A 151 -6.38 -16.28 -20.97
CA GLN A 151 -6.14 -17.40 -21.85
C GLN A 151 -5.19 -16.98 -22.97
N ILE A 152 -4.18 -17.81 -23.23
CA ILE A 152 -3.22 -17.57 -24.32
C ILE A 152 -3.59 -18.50 -25.46
N THR A 153 -3.88 -17.92 -26.61
CA THR A 153 -4.15 -18.65 -27.85
C THR A 153 -2.86 -18.68 -28.66
N GLY A 154 -2.37 -19.89 -28.96
CA GLY A 154 -1.06 -20.12 -29.61
C GLY A 154 -0.01 -20.64 -28.62
N GLU A 155 1.07 -21.23 -29.13
CA GLU A 155 2.17 -21.70 -28.28
C GLU A 155 3.04 -20.52 -27.83
N PRO A 156 3.24 -20.31 -26.52
CA PRO A 156 4.11 -19.25 -26.02
C PRO A 156 5.56 -19.56 -26.43
N THR A 157 6.24 -18.58 -27.01
CA THR A 157 7.64 -18.74 -27.45
C THR A 157 8.57 -18.98 -26.27
N ARG A 158 8.28 -18.36 -25.12
CA ARG A 158 9.06 -18.49 -23.89
C ARG A 158 8.18 -18.23 -22.68
N LYS A 159 8.43 -18.94 -21.58
CA LYS A 159 7.84 -18.65 -20.27
C LYS A 159 8.95 -18.39 -19.26
N ILE A 160 8.91 -17.23 -18.60
CA ILE A 160 9.87 -16.85 -17.54
C ILE A 160 9.06 -16.49 -16.31
N GLY A 161 9.09 -17.36 -15.29
CA GLY A 161 8.22 -17.21 -14.11
C GLY A 161 6.74 -17.13 -14.52
N ASN A 162 6.08 -16.04 -14.15
CA ASN A 162 4.66 -15.77 -14.45
C ASN A 162 4.44 -15.03 -15.78
N VAL A 163 5.51 -14.70 -16.52
CA VAL A 163 5.42 -13.98 -17.79
C VAL A 163 5.49 -14.95 -18.95
N SER A 164 4.50 -14.89 -19.84
CA SER A 164 4.44 -15.68 -21.07
C SER A 164 4.65 -14.77 -22.28
N TRP A 165 5.58 -15.14 -23.16
CA TRP A 165 5.94 -14.36 -24.35
C TRP A 165 5.19 -14.87 -25.57
N ILE A 166 4.50 -13.95 -26.26
CA ILE A 166 3.72 -14.22 -27.47
C ILE A 166 4.36 -13.50 -28.66
N GLU A 167 4.52 -14.21 -29.78
CA GLU A 167 5.01 -13.65 -31.05
C GLU A 167 3.85 -13.09 -31.88
N GLY A 168 4.08 -11.94 -32.50
CA GLY A 168 3.15 -11.29 -33.42
C GLY A 168 3.07 -11.91 -34.81
N GLY A 169 2.30 -11.29 -35.69
CA GLY A 169 2.06 -11.79 -37.05
C GLY A 169 1.08 -12.95 -37.10
N GLY A 170 0.11 -12.98 -36.19
CA GLY A 170 -0.97 -13.98 -36.15
C GLY A 170 -0.62 -15.32 -35.50
N LYS A 171 0.58 -15.47 -34.94
CA LYS A 171 1.04 -16.71 -34.29
C LYS A 171 0.48 -16.93 -32.88
N GLY A 172 0.13 -15.85 -32.18
CA GLY A 172 -0.54 -15.95 -30.91
C GLY A 172 -1.25 -14.67 -30.48
N SER A 173 -2.19 -14.83 -29.56
CA SER A 173 -2.98 -13.76 -28.97
C SER A 173 -3.29 -14.07 -27.52
N SER A 174 -3.57 -13.04 -26.73
CA SER A 174 -4.05 -13.18 -25.35
C SER A 174 -5.50 -12.74 -25.27
N VAL A 175 -6.31 -13.55 -24.60
CA VAL A 175 -7.75 -13.33 -24.39
C VAL A 175 -7.95 -13.07 -22.91
N TRP A 176 -8.60 -11.95 -22.61
CA TRP A 176 -8.82 -11.43 -21.27
C TRP A 176 -10.31 -11.24 -21.06
N GLU A 177 -10.86 -11.89 -20.05
CA GLU A 177 -12.26 -11.72 -19.69
C GLU A 177 -12.38 -10.80 -18.48
N PHE A 178 -13.23 -9.78 -18.59
CA PHE A 178 -13.56 -8.86 -17.52
C PHE A 178 -15.05 -8.97 -17.20
N LYS A 179 -15.38 -9.12 -15.92
CA LYS A 179 -16.77 -9.14 -15.44
C LYS A 179 -17.01 -8.03 -14.42
N GLY A 180 -18.29 -7.71 -14.22
CA GLY A 180 -18.70 -6.75 -13.20
C GLY A 180 -18.50 -5.28 -13.59
N LEU A 181 -18.35 -4.97 -14.88
CA LEU A 181 -18.16 -3.62 -15.43
C LEU A 181 -19.45 -2.78 -15.38
N TYR A 182 -19.99 -2.57 -14.18
CA TYR A 182 -21.21 -1.79 -13.96
C TYR A 182 -20.86 -0.39 -13.43
N SER A 183 -21.17 0.66 -14.21
CA SER A 183 -21.16 2.04 -13.73
C SER A 183 -22.59 2.57 -13.55
N LYS A 184 -22.74 3.53 -12.63
CA LYS A 184 -23.99 4.24 -12.39
C LYS A 184 -24.28 5.25 -13.51
N ASP A 185 -23.25 5.73 -14.17
CA ASP A 185 -23.34 6.62 -15.33
C ASP A 185 -22.89 5.87 -16.59
N ARG A 186 -23.75 5.86 -17.61
CA ARG A 186 -23.53 5.14 -18.87
C ARG A 186 -22.62 5.89 -19.84
N ASN A 187 -22.41 7.19 -19.61
CA ASN A 187 -21.59 8.05 -20.46
C ASN A 187 -20.15 8.23 -19.93
N ASP A 188 -19.74 7.40 -18.98
CA ASP A 188 -18.38 7.41 -18.47
C ASP A 188 -17.41 6.77 -19.48
N ASP A 189 -16.26 7.43 -19.71
CA ASP A 189 -15.21 6.88 -20.55
C ASP A 189 -14.59 5.61 -19.93
N LEU A 190 -14.40 4.60 -20.77
CA LEU A 190 -13.67 3.38 -20.45
C LEU A 190 -12.20 3.57 -20.82
N GLU A 191 -11.28 3.39 -19.87
CA GLU A 191 -9.84 3.45 -20.15
C GLU A 191 -9.21 2.08 -19.91
N ILE A 192 -8.53 1.57 -20.93
CA ILE A 192 -7.80 0.31 -20.88
C ILE A 192 -6.31 0.66 -20.79
N LYS A 193 -5.65 0.14 -19.76
CA LYS A 193 -4.21 0.29 -19.55
C LYS A 193 -3.53 -1.05 -19.80
N ALA A 194 -2.64 -1.04 -20.80
CA ALA A 194 -1.86 -2.18 -21.25
C ALA A 194 -0.39 -1.97 -20.84
N ASP A 195 0.06 -2.66 -19.81
CA ASP A 195 1.43 -2.63 -19.30
C ASP A 195 2.14 -3.96 -19.63
N PHE A 196 2.52 -4.09 -20.89
CA PHE A 196 3.18 -5.28 -21.40
C PHE A 196 4.69 -5.09 -21.49
N LEU A 197 5.43 -6.19 -21.31
CA LEU A 197 6.85 -6.22 -21.63
C LEU A 197 7.00 -6.39 -23.14
N VAL A 198 7.91 -5.65 -23.76
CA VAL A 198 7.98 -5.54 -25.21
C VAL A 198 9.41 -5.80 -25.70
N GLU A 199 9.57 -6.76 -26.61
CA GLU A 199 10.82 -7.11 -27.25
C GLU A 199 10.63 -7.27 -28.76
N SER A 200 11.44 -6.61 -29.59
CA SER A 200 11.39 -6.77 -31.04
C SER A 200 12.74 -7.21 -31.58
N LYS A 201 12.72 -8.11 -32.57
CA LYS A 201 13.91 -8.44 -33.38
C LYS A 201 14.35 -7.29 -34.27
N LYS A 202 13.42 -6.41 -34.66
CA LYS A 202 13.73 -5.15 -35.36
C LYS A 202 13.93 -4.08 -34.29
N ARG A 203 15.08 -3.40 -34.32
CA ARG A 203 15.37 -2.35 -33.33
C ARG A 203 14.54 -1.09 -33.68
N TYR A 204 13.28 -1.08 -33.28
CA TYR A 204 12.43 0.11 -33.34
C TYR A 204 12.78 1.04 -32.17
N ASP A 205 12.93 2.34 -32.46
CA ASP A 205 13.10 3.40 -31.47
C ASP A 205 11.74 3.89 -30.93
N TRP A 206 10.68 3.62 -31.68
CA TRP A 206 9.26 3.84 -31.37
C TRP A 206 8.60 2.50 -31.03
N GLY A 207 7.47 2.49 -30.32
CA GLY A 207 6.89 1.28 -29.71
C GLY A 207 6.52 0.15 -30.69
N ILE A 208 6.16 -1.02 -30.16
CA ILE A 208 5.58 -2.10 -30.95
C ILE A 208 4.08 -1.83 -31.12
N PRO A 209 3.53 -1.88 -32.35
CA PRO A 209 2.09 -1.80 -32.57
C PRO A 209 1.39 -3.08 -32.12
N VAL A 210 0.34 -2.91 -31.32
CA VAL A 210 -0.43 -3.99 -30.70
C VAL A 210 -1.90 -3.79 -31.02
N ASN A 211 -2.49 -4.78 -31.68
CA ASN A 211 -3.92 -4.80 -31.95
C ASN A 211 -4.68 -5.24 -30.70
N ILE A 212 -5.61 -4.38 -30.26
CA ILE A 212 -6.54 -4.63 -29.18
C ILE A 212 -7.93 -4.75 -29.80
N LYS A 213 -8.47 -5.97 -29.76
CA LYS A 213 -9.82 -6.29 -30.20
C LYS A 213 -10.72 -6.47 -29.00
N ILE A 214 -11.80 -5.72 -28.95
CA ILE A 214 -12.73 -5.67 -27.83
C ILE A 214 -14.04 -6.25 -28.30
N ILE A 215 -14.52 -7.25 -27.58
CA ILE A 215 -15.67 -8.07 -27.95
C ILE A 215 -16.67 -7.97 -26.81
N ASN A 216 -17.85 -7.45 -27.13
CA ASN A 216 -19.01 -7.53 -26.26
C ASN A 216 -19.88 -8.71 -26.71
N HIS A 217 -19.94 -9.75 -25.89
CA HIS A 217 -20.64 -11.00 -26.25
C HIS A 217 -22.16 -10.86 -26.31
N VAL A 218 -22.75 -9.87 -25.63
CA VAL A 218 -24.21 -9.71 -25.57
C VAL A 218 -24.73 -8.85 -26.71
N THR A 219 -24.04 -7.78 -27.07
CA THR A 219 -24.42 -6.96 -28.23
C THR A 219 -23.80 -7.43 -29.54
N GLY A 220 -22.77 -8.28 -29.48
CA GLY A 220 -22.00 -8.71 -30.65
C GLY A 220 -21.11 -7.60 -31.23
N LYS A 221 -20.98 -6.45 -30.56
CA LYS A 221 -20.15 -5.33 -31.00
C LYS A 221 -18.68 -5.70 -30.86
N VAL A 222 -17.91 -5.49 -31.94
CA VAL A 222 -16.48 -5.76 -32.00
C VAL A 222 -15.76 -4.48 -32.42
N LEU A 223 -14.88 -3.98 -31.57
CA LEU A 223 -14.02 -2.84 -31.85
C LEU A 223 -12.58 -3.33 -31.95
N THR A 224 -11.83 -2.82 -32.92
CA THR A 224 -10.41 -3.17 -33.08
C THR A 224 -9.62 -1.88 -33.22
N GLU A 225 -8.73 -1.63 -32.27
CA GLU A 225 -7.83 -0.47 -32.29
C GLU A 225 -6.38 -0.94 -32.15
N SER A 226 -5.46 -0.28 -32.86
CA SER A 226 -4.03 -0.53 -32.72
C SER A 226 -3.42 0.54 -31.83
N ILE A 227 -2.68 0.11 -30.80
CA ILE A 227 -1.94 1.00 -29.92
C ILE A 227 -0.44 0.70 -29.97
N GLU A 228 0.38 1.73 -29.91
CA GLU A 228 1.83 1.57 -29.83
C GLU A 228 2.26 1.45 -28.37
N ILE A 229 2.94 0.35 -28.04
CA ILE A 229 3.45 0.09 -26.69
C ILE A 229 4.96 0.15 -26.70
N SER A 230 5.50 1.08 -25.93
CA SER A 230 6.95 1.31 -25.81
C SER A 230 7.53 0.60 -24.60
N ARG A 231 8.85 0.37 -24.61
CA ARG A 231 9.55 -0.14 -23.42
C ARG A 231 9.35 0.80 -22.23
N ASN A 232 8.89 0.26 -21.10
CA ASN A 232 8.67 0.96 -19.84
C ASN A 232 7.61 2.07 -19.87
N LYS A 233 6.72 2.09 -20.87
CA LYS A 233 5.55 2.98 -20.89
C LYS A 233 4.29 2.19 -21.21
N PRO A 234 3.27 2.20 -20.33
CA PRO A 234 2.03 1.48 -20.59
C PRO A 234 1.28 2.14 -21.75
N GLY A 235 0.73 1.32 -22.63
CA GLY A 235 -0.23 1.75 -23.64
C GLY A 235 -1.56 2.12 -22.97
N LEU A 236 -2.15 3.25 -23.39
CA LEU A 236 -3.44 3.71 -22.90
C LEU A 236 -4.41 3.82 -24.06
N LEU A 237 -5.54 3.14 -23.95
CA LEU A 237 -6.63 3.18 -24.92
C LEU A 237 -7.88 3.72 -24.22
N ARG A 238 -8.48 4.77 -24.78
CA ARG A 238 -9.72 5.38 -24.27
C ARG A 238 -10.86 5.13 -25.22
N LEU A 239 -11.95 4.63 -24.69
CA LEU A 239 -13.14 4.24 -25.44
C LEU A 239 -14.37 4.87 -24.81
N ASN A 240 -15.35 5.17 -25.65
CA ASN A 240 -16.65 5.59 -25.15
C ASN A 240 -17.37 4.40 -24.48
N GLY A 241 -18.07 4.68 -23.39
CA GLY A 241 -18.87 3.72 -22.61
C GLY A 241 -19.96 3.00 -23.42
N GLU A 242 -20.34 3.52 -24.59
CA GLU A 242 -21.22 2.86 -25.57
C GLU A 242 -20.70 1.49 -26.06
N SER A 243 -19.44 1.14 -25.79
CA SER A 243 -18.89 -0.17 -26.09
C SER A 243 -19.36 -1.27 -25.12
N LEU A 244 -19.92 -0.87 -23.97
CA LEU A 244 -20.42 -1.73 -22.89
C LEU A 244 -21.95 -1.92 -22.91
N GLU A 245 -22.64 -1.55 -23.99
CA GLU A 245 -24.10 -1.74 -24.06
C GLU A 245 -24.47 -3.22 -23.85
N GLY A 246 -25.50 -3.47 -23.05
CA GLY A 246 -26.07 -4.81 -22.85
C GLY A 246 -25.33 -5.77 -21.90
N SER A 247 -24.03 -5.63 -21.66
CA SER A 247 -23.28 -6.49 -20.73
C SER A 247 -22.29 -5.73 -19.86
N GLY A 248 -22.29 -6.03 -18.56
CA GLY A 248 -21.19 -5.70 -17.65
C GLY A 248 -19.99 -6.65 -17.81
N GLU A 249 -19.86 -7.28 -18.98
CA GLU A 249 -18.80 -8.21 -19.34
C GLU A 249 -18.17 -7.79 -20.66
N LEU A 250 -16.85 -7.90 -20.73
CA LEU A 250 -16.05 -7.49 -21.87
C LEU A 250 -14.91 -8.48 -22.07
N THR A 251 -14.72 -8.92 -23.30
CA THR A 251 -13.58 -9.76 -23.67
C THR A 251 -12.61 -8.94 -24.50
N ILE A 252 -11.38 -8.82 -24.04
CA ILE A 252 -10.32 -8.10 -24.73
C ILE A 252 -9.34 -9.13 -25.29
N VAL A 253 -9.06 -9.04 -26.58
CA VAL A 253 -8.08 -9.87 -27.28
C VAL A 253 -6.93 -8.98 -27.70
N VAL A 254 -5.72 -9.30 -27.24
CA VAL A 254 -4.51 -8.51 -27.53
C VAL A 254 -3.54 -9.36 -28.35
N SER A 255 -3.10 -8.84 -29.49
CA SER A 255 -2.16 -9.51 -30.39
C SER A 255 -1.14 -8.52 -30.98
N PRO A 256 0.17 -8.82 -30.96
CA PRO A 256 1.17 -8.00 -31.65
C PRO A 256 0.97 -8.07 -33.17
N GLU A 257 1.11 -6.94 -33.85
CA GLU A 257 0.77 -6.84 -35.28
C GLU A 257 1.81 -7.52 -36.19
N ASN A 258 3.11 -7.25 -35.97
CA ASN A 258 4.16 -7.74 -36.87
C ASN A 258 4.79 -9.06 -36.41
N SER A 259 5.21 -9.88 -37.39
CA SER A 259 6.05 -11.05 -37.12
C SER A 259 7.45 -10.64 -36.64
N GLY A 260 7.93 -11.22 -35.55
CA GLY A 260 9.22 -10.89 -34.92
C GLY A 260 9.15 -9.86 -33.79
N ASP A 261 7.95 -9.37 -33.50
CA ASP A 261 7.61 -8.61 -32.29
C ASP A 261 7.09 -9.56 -31.22
N TYR A 262 7.55 -9.39 -29.98
CA TYR A 262 7.24 -10.23 -28.84
C TYR A 262 6.67 -9.39 -27.71
N ILE A 263 5.59 -9.88 -27.12
CA ILE A 263 4.94 -9.25 -25.96
C ILE A 263 4.96 -10.25 -24.80
N GLY A 264 5.53 -9.83 -23.68
CA GLY A 264 5.50 -10.52 -22.40
C GLY A 264 4.25 -10.15 -21.61
N ILE A 265 3.45 -11.15 -21.31
CA ILE A 265 2.12 -11.03 -20.71
C ILE A 265 2.09 -11.72 -19.35
N SER A 266 1.51 -11.04 -18.37
CA SER A 266 1.25 -11.55 -17.01
C SER A 266 -0.18 -11.19 -16.58
N SER A 267 -0.77 -11.85 -15.58
CA SER A 267 -2.13 -11.58 -15.11
C SER A 267 -2.43 -10.10 -14.84
N ASP A 268 -1.41 -9.33 -14.47
CA ASP A 268 -1.54 -7.92 -14.04
C ASP A 268 -1.24 -6.93 -15.17
N SER A 269 -0.92 -7.43 -16.37
CA SER A 269 -0.49 -6.62 -17.52
C SER A 269 -1.62 -5.83 -18.19
N LEU A 270 -2.89 -6.22 -18.00
CA LEU A 270 -4.03 -5.51 -18.58
C LEU A 270 -5.02 -5.12 -17.48
N ARG A 271 -5.36 -3.84 -17.41
CA ARG A 271 -6.31 -3.29 -16.42
C ARG A 271 -7.35 -2.41 -17.10
N VAL A 272 -8.57 -2.48 -16.60
CA VAL A 272 -9.68 -1.65 -17.09
C VAL A 272 -10.08 -0.65 -16.00
N PHE A 273 -10.22 0.61 -16.37
CA PHE A 273 -10.68 1.68 -15.49
C PHE A 273 -12.02 2.21 -15.98
N PHE A 274 -13.02 2.17 -15.11
CA PHE A 274 -14.38 2.56 -15.45
C PHE A 274 -15.10 3.22 -14.27
N GLY A 275 -16.04 4.12 -14.56
CA GLY A 275 -16.89 4.76 -13.56
C GLY A 275 -16.22 5.91 -12.82
N LYS A 276 -16.65 7.16 -13.04
CA LYS A 276 -16.13 8.33 -12.31
C LYS A 276 -16.62 8.32 -10.86
N LYS A 277 -15.70 8.54 -9.92
CA LYS A 277 -15.98 8.63 -8.47
C LYS A 277 -15.48 9.95 -7.88
N SER A 278 -16.06 10.31 -6.74
CA SER A 278 -15.64 11.50 -5.98
C SER A 278 -14.25 11.31 -5.36
N PHE A 279 -13.32 12.18 -5.74
CA PHE A 279 -11.98 12.24 -5.16
C PHE A 279 -12.00 12.44 -3.63
N GLY A 280 -12.86 13.32 -3.11
CA GLY A 280 -12.91 13.62 -1.67
C GLY A 280 -13.30 12.42 -0.82
N TYR A 281 -14.25 11.61 -1.29
CA TYR A 281 -14.62 10.37 -0.58
C TYR A 281 -13.49 9.34 -0.64
N ASN A 282 -12.80 9.23 -1.78
CA ASN A 282 -11.64 8.37 -1.91
C ASN A 282 -10.49 8.80 -0.99
N PHE A 283 -10.22 10.10 -0.91
CA PHE A 283 -9.24 10.69 0.00
C PHE A 283 -9.55 10.34 1.47
N LEU A 284 -10.82 10.45 1.88
CA LEU A 284 -11.25 10.08 3.23
C LEU A 284 -11.06 8.58 3.53
N LYS A 285 -11.35 7.70 2.56
CA LYS A 285 -11.04 6.26 2.69
C LYS A 285 -9.54 6.04 2.91
N GLY A 286 -8.70 6.71 2.11
CA GLY A 286 -7.25 6.62 2.26
C GLY A 286 -6.77 7.07 3.64
N LEU A 287 -7.30 8.19 4.13
CA LEU A 287 -7.03 8.70 5.47
C LEU A 287 -7.50 7.74 6.58
N THR A 288 -8.62 7.07 6.37
CA THR A 288 -9.15 6.05 7.29
C THR A 288 -8.26 4.81 7.34
N ILE A 289 -7.72 4.36 6.21
CA ILE A 289 -6.78 3.24 6.18
C ILE A 289 -5.49 3.61 6.94
N ILE A 290 -4.94 4.80 6.72
CA ILE A 290 -3.75 5.29 7.45
C ILE A 290 -4.04 5.40 8.96
N SER A 291 -5.24 5.82 9.37
CA SER A 291 -5.58 5.92 10.79
C SER A 291 -5.55 4.56 11.48
N PHE A 292 -5.97 3.48 10.82
CA PHE A 292 -5.86 2.13 11.36
C PHE A 292 -4.40 1.69 11.58
N GLN A 293 -3.49 2.06 10.68
CA GLN A 293 -2.05 1.84 10.88
C GLN A 293 -1.56 2.57 12.13
N PHE A 294 -1.97 3.83 12.31
CA PHE A 294 -1.55 4.61 13.48
C PHE A 294 -2.11 4.02 14.77
N PHE A 295 -3.36 3.59 14.79
CA PHE A 295 -3.96 2.95 15.97
C PHE A 295 -3.24 1.66 16.33
N LEU A 296 -2.88 0.85 15.33
CA LEU A 296 -2.06 -0.34 15.55
C LEU A 296 -0.71 0.01 16.21
N MET A 297 -0.03 1.05 15.72
CA MET A 297 1.25 1.48 16.30
C MET A 297 1.09 2.08 17.71
N VAL A 298 0.02 2.85 17.97
CA VAL A 298 -0.31 3.34 19.32
C VAL A 298 -0.48 2.16 20.27
N ILE A 299 -1.23 1.13 19.86
CA ILE A 299 -1.49 -0.04 20.70
C ILE A 299 -0.18 -0.76 21.01
N ILE A 300 0.64 -1.05 20.00
CA ILE A 300 1.94 -1.70 20.19
C ILE A 300 2.83 -0.86 21.12
N ALA A 301 2.87 0.45 20.94
CA ALA A 301 3.68 1.36 21.74
C ALA A 301 3.22 1.46 23.20
N VAL A 302 1.90 1.57 23.45
CA VAL A 302 1.36 1.60 24.82
C VAL A 302 1.59 0.25 25.49
N LEU A 303 1.36 -0.88 24.81
CA LEU A 303 1.60 -2.21 25.38
C LEU A 303 3.09 -2.43 25.68
N GLY A 304 3.99 -2.06 24.76
CA GLY A 304 5.44 -2.09 24.95
C GLY A 304 5.90 -1.26 26.15
N SER A 305 5.28 -0.11 26.36
CA SER A 305 5.61 0.82 27.44
C SER A 305 5.32 0.28 28.85
N THR A 306 4.54 -0.81 28.96
CA THR A 306 4.26 -1.47 30.24
C THR A 306 5.44 -2.30 30.78
N PHE A 307 6.33 -2.76 29.90
CA PHE A 307 7.44 -3.66 30.26
C PHE A 307 8.82 -3.18 29.80
N LEU A 308 8.89 -2.32 28.79
CA LEU A 308 10.14 -1.76 28.30
C LEU A 308 10.40 -0.38 28.92
N SER A 309 11.67 -0.05 29.13
CA SER A 309 12.09 1.32 29.42
C SER A 309 11.83 2.23 28.21
N LEU A 310 11.79 3.54 28.41
CA LEU A 310 11.49 4.50 27.36
C LEU A 310 12.36 4.32 26.09
N PRO A 311 13.70 4.29 26.17
CA PRO A 311 14.53 4.16 24.97
C PRO A 311 14.33 2.82 24.25
N VAL A 312 14.17 1.75 25.02
CA VAL A 312 14.00 0.39 24.48
C VAL A 312 12.64 0.24 23.81
N ASN A 313 11.58 0.83 24.38
CA ASN A 313 10.25 0.80 23.78
C ASN A 313 10.20 1.55 22.44
N ILE A 314 10.84 2.73 22.37
CA ILE A 314 10.94 3.49 21.12
C ILE A 314 11.67 2.68 20.07
N LEU A 315 12.82 2.08 20.40
CA LEU A 315 13.59 1.25 19.48
C LEU A 315 12.79 0.03 19.00
N PHE A 316 12.07 -0.63 19.92
CA PHE A 316 11.19 -1.75 19.59
C PHE A 316 10.08 -1.34 18.62
N CYS A 317 9.40 -0.22 18.87
CA CYS A 317 8.34 0.27 17.99
C CYS A 317 8.86 0.68 16.60
N LEU A 318 10.04 1.30 16.53
CA LEU A 318 10.70 1.62 15.27
C LEU A 318 11.08 0.34 14.51
N PHE A 319 11.61 -0.67 15.19
CA PHE A 319 11.92 -1.97 14.59
C PHE A 319 10.66 -2.63 14.01
N VAL A 320 9.56 -2.68 14.76
CA VAL A 320 8.27 -3.21 14.28
C VAL A 320 7.78 -2.43 13.06
N PHE A 321 7.90 -1.09 13.07
CA PHE A 321 7.51 -0.26 11.94
C PHE A 321 8.35 -0.55 10.68
N PHE A 322 9.68 -0.58 10.79
CA PHE A 322 10.55 -0.83 9.63
C PHE A 322 10.37 -2.24 9.07
N CYS A 323 10.39 -3.26 9.92
CA CYS A 323 10.20 -4.64 9.49
C CYS A 323 8.80 -4.85 8.88
N GLY A 324 7.76 -4.25 9.48
CA GLY A 324 6.40 -4.34 8.94
C GLY A 324 6.24 -3.70 7.56
N ASN A 325 7.04 -2.68 7.21
CA ASN A 325 7.04 -2.09 5.87
C ASN A 325 7.89 -2.87 4.84
N ILE A 326 8.77 -3.76 5.28
CA ILE A 326 9.74 -4.49 4.43
C ILE A 326 9.40 -5.99 4.36
N THR A 327 8.20 -6.38 4.79
CA THR A 327 7.76 -7.79 4.93
C THR A 327 7.95 -8.64 3.66
N ASP A 328 7.61 -8.16 2.46
CA ASP A 328 7.84 -8.95 1.23
C ASP A 328 9.31 -9.08 0.89
N PHE A 329 10.10 -8.01 1.03
CA PHE A 329 11.54 -8.12 0.81
C PHE A 329 12.17 -9.14 1.77
N MET A 330 11.69 -9.24 3.02
CA MET A 330 12.10 -10.29 3.94
C MET A 330 11.72 -11.69 3.45
N ARG A 331 10.54 -11.86 2.84
CA ARG A 331 10.10 -13.14 2.25
C ARG A 331 10.89 -13.48 0.99
N ASP A 332 11.04 -12.52 0.09
CA ASP A 332 11.80 -12.67 -1.15
C ASP A 332 13.24 -13.03 -0.85
N LEU A 333 13.88 -12.33 0.10
CA LEU A 333 15.24 -12.67 0.57
C LEU A 333 15.29 -14.11 1.10
N SER A 334 14.28 -14.56 1.84
CA SER A 334 14.17 -15.94 2.30
C SER A 334 14.06 -16.94 1.14
N THR A 335 13.29 -16.63 0.09
CA THR A 335 13.16 -17.48 -1.10
C THR A 335 14.46 -17.53 -1.90
N VAL A 336 15.14 -16.39 -2.07
CA VAL A 336 16.42 -16.31 -2.78
C VAL A 336 17.46 -17.16 -2.08
N ILE A 337 17.55 -17.07 -0.75
CA ILE A 337 18.46 -17.90 0.05
C ILE A 337 18.17 -19.41 -0.16
N ASN A 338 16.90 -19.80 -0.20
CA ASN A 338 16.49 -21.18 -0.45
C ASN A 338 16.84 -21.65 -1.89
N VAL A 339 16.72 -20.77 -2.88
CA VAL A 339 17.06 -21.08 -4.28
C VAL A 339 18.57 -21.29 -4.46
N PHE A 340 19.40 -20.48 -3.78
CA PHE A 340 20.86 -20.68 -3.73
C PHE A 340 21.23 -22.05 -3.15
N GLU A 341 20.49 -22.54 -2.16
CA GLU A 341 20.66 -23.89 -1.58
C GLU A 341 20.30 -24.99 -2.60
N THR A 342 19.24 -24.80 -3.40
CA THR A 342 18.78 -25.82 -4.37
C THR A 342 19.60 -25.91 -5.67
N HIS A 343 20.14 -24.80 -6.18
CA HIS A 343 20.91 -24.80 -7.43
C HIS A 343 22.36 -25.27 -7.29
N GLU A 344 22.88 -25.44 -6.07
CA GLU A 344 24.15 -26.16 -5.86
C GLU A 344 24.06 -27.64 -6.28
N HIS A 345 22.85 -28.19 -6.49
CA HIS A 345 22.66 -29.60 -6.78
C HIS A 345 22.55 -30.00 -8.26
N GLU A 346 22.43 -29.08 -9.23
CA GLU A 346 22.07 -29.53 -10.60
C GLU A 346 22.89 -29.05 -11.81
N HIS A 347 23.73 -28.01 -11.79
CA HIS A 347 24.56 -27.72 -12.99
C HIS A 347 25.99 -27.20 -12.72
N GLY A 348 26.98 -28.03 -13.07
CA GLY A 348 28.08 -27.64 -13.96
C GLY A 348 29.17 -26.67 -13.48
N LEU A 349 29.17 -26.20 -12.23
CA LEU A 349 30.27 -25.40 -11.65
C LEU A 349 30.80 -26.01 -10.34
N SER A 350 30.78 -27.34 -10.24
CA SER A 350 30.90 -28.10 -8.98
C SER A 350 32.31 -28.58 -8.63
N ALA A 351 33.38 -28.01 -9.21
CA ALA A 351 34.75 -28.38 -8.86
C ALA A 351 35.45 -27.44 -7.86
N LEU A 352 34.97 -26.20 -7.67
CA LEU A 352 35.60 -25.23 -6.76
C LEU A 352 34.78 -24.90 -5.49
N MET A 353 33.52 -25.33 -5.39
CA MET A 353 32.69 -25.17 -4.18
C MET A 353 32.16 -26.50 -3.63
N LYS A 354 32.93 -27.58 -3.77
CA LYS A 354 32.69 -28.85 -3.06
C LYS A 354 33.24 -28.79 -1.63
N LYS A 355 32.86 -27.75 -0.88
CA LYS A 355 33.03 -27.71 0.57
C LYS A 355 31.66 -27.40 1.11
N SER A 356 31.06 -28.37 1.82
CA SER A 356 29.89 -28.18 2.67
C SER A 356 30.14 -26.99 3.56
N ASN A 357 29.81 -25.80 3.07
CA ASN A 357 30.26 -24.58 3.66
C ASN A 357 29.34 -24.33 4.83
N VAL A 358 29.90 -24.45 6.03
CA VAL A 358 29.33 -23.95 7.29
C VAL A 358 28.64 -22.60 7.08
N PHE A 359 29.13 -21.77 6.15
CA PHE A 359 28.50 -20.54 5.69
C PHE A 359 27.05 -20.67 5.19
N VAL A 360 26.69 -21.66 4.36
CA VAL A 360 25.31 -21.83 3.85
C VAL A 360 24.36 -22.26 4.98
N ILE A 361 24.80 -23.20 5.83
CA ILE A 361 24.05 -23.66 7.01
C ILE A 361 23.89 -22.51 8.03
N LEU A 362 24.94 -21.73 8.24
CA LEU A 362 24.93 -20.54 9.09
C LEU A 362 23.94 -19.51 8.54
N LEU A 363 23.96 -19.26 7.23
CA LEU A 363 23.07 -18.30 6.58
C LEU A 363 21.61 -18.74 6.70
N ASP A 364 21.31 -20.03 6.51
CA ASP A 364 19.97 -20.59 6.73
C ASP A 364 19.48 -20.40 8.18
N TYR A 365 20.31 -20.79 9.15
CA TYR A 365 19.91 -20.81 10.55
C TYR A 365 19.91 -19.42 11.21
N VAL A 366 20.88 -18.57 10.87
CA VAL A 366 21.08 -17.25 11.50
C VAL A 366 20.30 -16.15 10.79
N ILE A 367 20.13 -16.25 9.46
CA ILE A 367 19.49 -15.20 8.66
C ILE A 367 18.10 -15.64 8.21
N ARG A 368 17.98 -16.74 7.45
CA ARG A 368 16.70 -17.11 6.81
C ARG A 368 15.61 -17.46 7.84
N LYS A 369 15.86 -18.38 8.78
CA LYS A 369 14.84 -18.83 9.74
C LYS A 369 14.31 -17.69 10.62
N PRO A 370 15.16 -16.82 11.22
CA PRO A 370 14.68 -15.69 12.00
C PRO A 370 13.94 -14.65 11.15
N ILE A 371 14.42 -14.35 9.94
CA ILE A 371 13.75 -13.41 9.01
C ILE A 371 12.36 -13.93 8.62
N LEU A 372 12.24 -15.21 8.31
CA LEU A 372 10.98 -15.83 7.94
C LEU A 372 10.02 -15.85 9.14
N LEU A 373 10.50 -16.25 10.32
CA LEU A 373 9.71 -16.19 11.56
C LEU A 373 9.21 -14.77 11.83
N LEU A 374 10.08 -13.78 11.71
CA LEU A 374 9.73 -12.37 11.94
C LEU A 374 8.68 -11.87 10.93
N SER A 375 8.79 -12.28 9.67
CA SER A 375 7.84 -11.93 8.60
C SER A 375 6.42 -12.48 8.83
N TYR A 376 6.27 -13.54 9.63
CA TYR A 376 4.96 -14.07 10.02
C TYR A 376 4.42 -13.46 11.33
N ILE A 377 5.29 -13.12 12.27
CA ILE A 377 4.88 -12.58 13.57
C ILE A 377 4.53 -11.08 13.48
N LEU A 378 5.34 -10.31 12.77
CA LEU A 378 5.17 -8.86 12.71
C LEU A 378 3.99 -8.46 11.81
N PRO A 379 3.30 -7.36 12.13
CA PRO A 379 2.24 -6.85 11.28
C PRO A 379 2.82 -6.32 9.96
N ASP A 380 2.35 -6.87 8.84
CA ASP A 380 2.54 -6.27 7.52
C ASP A 380 1.81 -4.93 7.43
N LEU A 381 2.57 -3.83 7.53
CA LEU A 381 2.04 -2.46 7.53
C LEU A 381 1.69 -1.98 6.12
N ARG A 382 2.11 -2.71 5.08
CA ARG A 382 1.85 -2.32 3.69
C ARG A 382 0.37 -2.51 3.31
N ASN A 383 -0.35 -3.34 4.05
CA ASN A 383 -1.81 -3.45 3.99
C ASN A 383 -2.54 -2.13 4.34
N PHE A 384 -1.82 -1.17 4.91
CA PHE A 384 -2.32 0.18 5.17
C PHE A 384 -1.75 1.24 4.22
N SER A 385 -0.94 0.83 3.24
CA SER A 385 -0.36 1.77 2.27
C SER A 385 -1.39 2.15 1.20
N VAL A 386 -1.62 3.46 1.05
CA VAL A 386 -2.64 3.98 0.13
C VAL A 386 -2.05 4.61 -1.13
N GLY A 387 -0.72 4.79 -1.17
CA GLY A 387 -0.04 5.57 -2.22
C GLY A 387 -0.33 5.09 -3.64
N LYS A 388 -0.41 3.76 -3.86
CA LYS A 388 -0.67 3.16 -5.17
C LYS A 388 -2.02 3.60 -5.77
N TYR A 389 -3.04 3.75 -4.93
CA TYR A 389 -4.38 4.12 -5.38
C TYR A 389 -4.42 5.57 -5.89
N PHE A 390 -3.71 6.48 -5.25
CA PHE A 390 -3.69 7.89 -5.68
C PHE A 390 -2.76 8.12 -6.87
N THR A 391 -1.62 7.43 -6.94
CA THR A 391 -0.72 7.55 -8.11
C THR A 391 -1.38 7.08 -9.41
N ASP A 392 -2.22 6.04 -9.35
CA ASP A 392 -2.92 5.50 -10.51
C ASP A 392 -4.32 6.11 -10.71
N GLY A 393 -4.83 6.96 -9.81
CA GLY A 393 -6.17 7.55 -9.91
C GLY A 393 -7.30 6.55 -9.65
N ILE A 394 -7.09 5.59 -8.75
CA ILE A 394 -7.97 4.46 -8.46
C ILE A 394 -8.82 4.73 -7.22
N ASN A 395 -10.10 4.37 -7.29
CA ASN A 395 -10.98 4.34 -6.14
C ASN A 395 -10.61 3.17 -5.22
N ILE A 396 -10.39 3.46 -3.94
CA ILE A 396 -10.14 2.47 -2.90
C ILE A 396 -11.42 1.66 -2.71
N PRO A 397 -11.38 0.33 -2.94
CA PRO A 397 -12.53 -0.53 -2.70
C PRO A 397 -12.93 -0.51 -1.22
N CYS A 398 -14.23 -0.49 -0.93
CA CYS A 398 -14.70 -0.55 0.47
C CYS A 398 -14.24 -1.84 1.17
N LYS A 399 -14.11 -2.95 0.42
CA LYS A 399 -13.56 -4.21 0.89
C LYS A 399 -12.16 -4.04 1.49
N THR A 400 -11.30 -3.25 0.86
CA THR A 400 -9.94 -2.97 1.35
C THR A 400 -9.98 -2.25 2.69
N VAL A 401 -10.84 -1.22 2.84
CA VAL A 401 -11.00 -0.50 4.11
C VAL A 401 -11.43 -1.44 5.24
N PHE A 402 -12.40 -2.32 4.98
CA PHE A 402 -12.85 -3.30 5.96
C PHE A 402 -11.78 -4.35 6.29
N MET A 403 -11.01 -4.80 5.30
CA MET A 403 -9.89 -5.71 5.51
C MET A 403 -8.81 -5.07 6.39
N SER A 404 -8.42 -3.83 6.12
CA SER A 404 -7.45 -3.09 6.94
C SER A 404 -7.97 -2.92 8.38
N PHE A 405 -9.25 -2.60 8.55
CA PHE A 405 -9.87 -2.52 9.88
C PHE A 405 -9.82 -3.87 10.62
N GLY A 406 -10.29 -4.94 9.97
CA GLY A 406 -10.28 -6.29 10.54
C GLY A 406 -8.87 -6.76 10.91
N TYR A 407 -7.89 -6.43 10.07
CA TYR A 407 -6.48 -6.71 10.31
C TYR A 407 -5.95 -5.99 11.56
N ALA A 408 -6.24 -4.69 11.71
CA ALA A 408 -5.85 -3.93 12.91
C ALA A 408 -6.51 -4.48 14.20
N VAL A 409 -7.78 -4.86 14.13
CA VAL A 409 -8.52 -5.46 15.26
C VAL A 409 -7.94 -6.82 15.63
N LEU A 410 -7.63 -7.67 14.65
CA LEU A 410 -7.07 -9.01 14.88
C LEU A 410 -5.71 -8.93 15.57
N TYR A 411 -4.82 -8.05 15.12
CA TYR A 411 -3.54 -7.82 15.79
C TYR A 411 -3.72 -7.25 17.20
N THR A 412 -4.67 -6.34 17.39
CA THR A 412 -4.99 -5.80 18.71
C THR A 412 -5.42 -6.90 19.68
N PHE A 413 -6.29 -7.80 19.22
CA PHE A 413 -6.77 -8.94 20.00
C PHE A 413 -5.63 -9.90 20.37
N PHE A 414 -4.65 -10.09 19.48
CA PHE A 414 -3.47 -10.93 19.75
C PHE A 414 -2.47 -10.27 20.71
N CYS A 415 -2.22 -8.97 20.59
CA CYS A 415 -1.24 -8.25 21.42
C CYS A 415 -1.71 -8.01 22.87
N LEU A 416 -3.01 -7.80 23.09
CA LEU A 416 -3.56 -7.47 24.41
C LEU A 416 -3.30 -8.55 25.50
N PRO A 417 -3.56 -9.84 25.27
CA PRO A 417 -3.29 -10.90 26.24
C PRO A 417 -1.80 -11.05 26.58
N VAL A 418 -0.92 -10.91 25.57
CA VAL A 418 0.53 -10.99 25.77
C VAL A 418 1.00 -9.91 26.74
N SER A 419 0.55 -8.67 26.54
CA SER A 419 0.85 -7.57 27.46
C SER A 419 0.32 -7.83 28.87
N PHE A 420 -0.90 -8.38 29.00
CA PHE A 420 -1.47 -8.70 30.31
C PHE A 420 -0.63 -9.72 31.09
N VAL A 421 -0.17 -10.80 30.42
CA VAL A 421 0.67 -11.83 31.05
C VAL A 421 2.02 -11.27 31.48
N VAL A 422 2.66 -10.45 30.63
CA VAL A 422 3.95 -9.83 30.93
C VAL A 422 3.81 -8.87 32.12
N PHE A 423 2.74 -8.07 32.15
CA PHE A 423 2.52 -7.12 33.24
C PHE A 423 2.31 -7.82 34.59
N LYS A 424 1.57 -8.94 34.62
CA LYS A 424 1.36 -9.74 35.84
C LYS A 424 2.67 -10.34 36.38
N ARG A 425 3.61 -10.71 35.50
CA ARG A 425 4.89 -11.33 35.91
C ARG A 425 5.86 -10.34 36.57
N ARG A 426 5.84 -9.07 36.17
CA ARG A 426 6.71 -8.02 36.73
C ARG A 426 6.36 -7.66 38.19
N GLU A 427 5.19 -8.04 38.68
CA GLU A 427 4.78 -7.82 40.08
C GLU A 427 5.20 -8.93 41.04
N MET A 428 5.63 -10.10 40.52
CA MET A 428 6.09 -11.22 41.35
C MET A 428 7.62 -11.28 41.49
N ALA A 429 8.32 -10.30 40.96
CA ALA A 429 9.76 -10.08 41.08
C ALA A 429 9.99 -8.69 41.66
#